data_AF-A0A086M5V1-F1
#
_entry.id   AF-A0A086M5V1-F1
#
_cell.length_a   1.000
_cell.length_b   1.000
_cell.length_c   1.000
_cell.angle_alpha   90.00
_cell.angle_beta   90.00
_cell.angle_gamma   90.00
#
_symmetry.space_group_name_H-M   'P 1'
#
loop_
_entity.id
_entity.type
_entity.pdbx_description
1 polymer ?
#
loop_
_entity_poly.entity_id
_entity_poly.type
_entity_poly.pdbx_seq_one_letter_code
_entity_poly.pdbx_strand_id
1 'polypeptide(L)'
;MGRRKSVLYFYDENIGNFHYGPSHPMKPHRVRMTHDLIQAYDLLQSMDIVKPLKPAVEDLTRFHANDYVDFLRASAQSRLEASLSPRPFLFFSPSPAAARSASRPSPPPQAEGAAAVSAGASGVSVVQSGSGSRVRSTLHPLRSESRSVSPATSAFDSRVPPEAVGADALSSTDARGRTPPKSLGVDLGPGGWSRAATQKPPFLQATSGDGAHGPLGLQCPSAAEETGTGGQAPAWAPPGVSPSLRRGEDANGLLSSAAFDEEVAAPPVPLSSSLADQMARFNVGEDCPVFDGLWEYCQTYSGGSIEGARRVVRGEYDWAINWAGGLHHGKKHEASGFCYINDCVLAALEFLRFKHRVLYVDVDIHHGDGVEEAFYTSPRVLCCSFHKYGDYFPGTGALDDVGIDEGLGYSVNVPLSEGVDDAMYTRLFRQVMDMIMESYRPEAVVLQCGADSLSGDRLGCFNLSIDGHSEAVRYFCSKDVPALFLGGGGYTLRNVPRCWATETGYVLGLSLNPNIPEESEYVGYYGPDSTLHVRTSNMENRNEDSYVQHV
;
A
#
# COMPACT_ATOMS: atom_id res chain seq x y z
N MET A 1 -20.97 -22.91 -11.08
CA MET A 1 -20.27 -21.62 -11.31
C MET A 1 -20.63 -20.74 -10.13
N GLY A 2 -19.65 -20.16 -9.42
CA GLY A 2 -19.93 -19.32 -8.24
C GLY A 2 -20.66 -18.03 -8.62
N ARG A 3 -21.31 -17.38 -7.65
CA ARG A 3 -21.90 -16.04 -7.86
C ARG A 3 -20.76 -15.06 -8.18
N ARG A 4 -20.92 -14.24 -9.22
CA ARG A 4 -19.98 -13.14 -9.50
C ARG A 4 -19.99 -12.17 -8.32
N LYS A 5 -18.81 -11.83 -7.83
CA LYS A 5 -18.59 -10.93 -6.69
C LYS A 5 -18.97 -9.50 -7.08
N SER A 6 -19.66 -8.78 -6.19
CA SER A 6 -19.92 -7.35 -6.37
C SER A 6 -18.72 -6.56 -5.86
N VAL A 7 -18.19 -5.70 -6.73
CA VAL A 7 -16.97 -4.92 -6.48
C VAL A 7 -17.29 -3.44 -6.53
N LEU A 8 -16.84 -2.71 -5.50
CA LEU A 8 -16.92 -1.26 -5.40
C LEU A 8 -15.54 -0.66 -5.64
N TYR A 9 -15.40 0.28 -6.57
CA TYR A 9 -14.12 0.89 -6.91
C TYR A 9 -14.13 2.40 -6.67
N PHE A 10 -13.14 2.89 -5.93
CA PHE A 10 -13.02 4.29 -5.56
C PHE A 10 -12.05 5.05 -6.45
N TYR A 11 -12.51 6.18 -7.01
CA TYR A 11 -11.67 7.08 -7.80
C TYR A 11 -12.15 8.53 -7.72
N ASP A 12 -11.21 9.46 -7.49
CA ASP A 12 -11.41 10.90 -7.71
C ASP A 12 -10.47 11.34 -8.82
N GLU A 13 -11.01 11.95 -9.88
CA GLU A 13 -10.23 12.53 -11.00
C GLU A 13 -9.08 13.45 -10.52
N ASN A 14 -9.22 14.09 -9.36
CA ASN A 14 -8.26 15.04 -8.82
C ASN A 14 -7.06 14.36 -8.15
N ILE A 15 -7.13 13.06 -7.81
CA ILE A 15 -6.03 12.36 -7.10
C ILE A 15 -4.71 12.45 -7.87
N GLY A 16 -4.78 12.39 -9.20
CA GLY A 16 -3.62 12.49 -10.08
C GLY A 16 -3.03 13.90 -10.27
N ASN A 17 -3.65 14.94 -9.69
CA ASN A 17 -3.17 16.33 -9.76
C ASN A 17 -2.30 16.72 -8.55
N PHE A 18 -2.38 16.00 -7.42
CA PHE A 18 -1.58 16.31 -6.24
C PHE A 18 -0.10 16.01 -6.47
N HIS A 19 0.78 16.87 -5.96
CA HIS A 19 2.20 16.85 -6.28
C HIS A 19 3.07 17.19 -5.06
N TYR A 20 3.68 16.15 -4.47
CA TYR A 20 4.53 16.25 -3.27
C TYR A 20 5.75 17.17 -3.47
N GLY A 21 6.27 17.28 -4.69
CA GLY A 21 7.43 18.10 -5.01
C GLY A 21 8.17 17.58 -6.26
N PRO A 22 8.99 18.42 -6.94
CA PRO A 22 9.58 18.05 -8.23
C PRO A 22 10.43 16.77 -8.14
N SER A 23 11.35 16.70 -7.18
CA SER A 23 12.24 15.56 -6.93
C SER A 23 11.58 14.41 -6.14
N HIS A 24 10.44 14.64 -5.49
CA HIS A 24 9.85 13.67 -4.57
C HIS A 24 9.42 12.37 -5.28
N PRO A 25 9.74 11.17 -4.76
CA PRO A 25 9.47 9.90 -5.44
C PRO A 25 7.98 9.57 -5.52
N MET A 26 7.19 9.83 -4.46
CA MET A 26 5.74 9.63 -4.48
C MET A 26 5.07 10.57 -5.49
N LYS A 27 4.45 9.99 -6.53
CA LYS A 27 3.67 10.68 -7.57
C LYS A 27 2.23 10.15 -7.59
N PRO A 28 1.25 10.84 -6.95
CA PRO A 28 -0.17 10.47 -6.99
C PRO A 28 -0.76 10.26 -8.39
N HIS A 29 -0.15 10.87 -9.42
CA HIS A 29 -0.44 10.62 -10.84
C HIS A 29 -0.50 9.13 -11.24
N ARG A 30 0.24 8.24 -10.55
CA ARG A 30 0.18 6.77 -10.77
C ARG A 30 -1.24 6.20 -10.62
N VAL A 31 -2.06 6.77 -9.75
CA VAL A 31 -3.47 6.38 -9.56
C VAL A 31 -4.32 6.75 -10.78
N ARG A 32 -4.08 7.92 -11.41
CA ARG A 32 -4.75 8.30 -12.67
C ARG A 32 -4.35 7.37 -13.81
N MET A 33 -3.06 7.09 -13.96
CA MET A 33 -2.58 6.16 -15.00
C MET A 33 -3.16 4.74 -14.81
N THR A 34 -3.37 4.33 -13.55
CA THR A 34 -4.06 3.06 -13.22
C THR A 34 -5.52 3.10 -13.66
N HIS A 35 -6.23 4.20 -13.37
CA HIS A 35 -7.62 4.39 -13.79
C HIS A 35 -7.79 4.38 -15.32
N ASP A 36 -6.88 5.04 -16.05
CA ASP A 36 -6.85 5.02 -17.51
C ASP A 36 -6.67 3.61 -18.07
N LEU A 37 -5.76 2.78 -17.52
CA LEU A 37 -5.65 1.38 -17.92
C LEU A 37 -6.92 0.58 -17.59
N ILE A 38 -7.48 0.73 -16.38
CA ILE A 38 -8.73 0.07 -15.98
C ILE A 38 -9.89 0.44 -16.94
N GLN A 39 -9.94 1.69 -17.41
CA GLN A 39 -10.88 2.15 -18.42
C GLN A 39 -10.59 1.55 -19.80
N ALA A 40 -9.34 1.59 -20.26
CA ALA A 40 -8.94 1.10 -21.57
C ALA A 40 -9.12 -0.43 -21.73
N TYR A 41 -9.05 -1.19 -20.63
CA TYR A 41 -9.38 -2.62 -20.59
C TYR A 41 -10.88 -2.92 -20.37
N ASP A 42 -11.76 -1.92 -20.48
CA ASP A 42 -13.21 -2.03 -20.27
C ASP A 42 -13.61 -2.68 -18.92
N LEU A 43 -12.80 -2.50 -17.87
CA LEU A 43 -13.06 -3.10 -16.55
C LEU A 43 -14.11 -2.33 -15.75
N LEU A 44 -14.25 -1.03 -16.01
CA LEU A 44 -15.20 -0.13 -15.36
C LEU A 44 -16.64 -0.64 -15.39
N GLN A 45 -17.07 -1.30 -16.47
CA GLN A 45 -18.44 -1.85 -16.60
C GLN A 45 -18.72 -3.07 -15.69
N SER A 46 -17.70 -3.61 -15.02
CA SER A 46 -17.80 -4.79 -14.15
C SER A 46 -17.86 -4.47 -12.65
N MET A 47 -17.88 -3.19 -12.28
CA MET A 47 -17.86 -2.72 -10.88
C MET A 47 -18.60 -1.40 -10.73
N ASP A 48 -19.09 -1.11 -9.52
CA ASP A 48 -19.69 0.19 -9.22
C ASP A 48 -18.57 1.18 -8.89
N ILE A 49 -18.59 2.35 -9.53
CA ILE A 49 -17.54 3.38 -9.39
C ILE A 49 -18.08 4.50 -8.50
N VAL A 50 -17.35 4.84 -7.44
CA VAL A 50 -17.75 5.89 -6.49
C VAL A 50 -16.62 6.90 -6.29
N LYS A 51 -16.97 8.18 -6.36
CA LYS A 51 -16.08 9.27 -5.93
C LYS A 51 -16.00 9.25 -4.39
N PRO A 52 -14.79 9.14 -3.78
CA PRO A 52 -14.63 9.19 -2.34
C PRO A 52 -15.36 10.37 -1.70
N LEU A 53 -16.15 10.10 -0.66
CA LEU A 53 -16.68 11.15 0.20
C LEU A 53 -15.53 11.65 1.10
N LYS A 54 -15.44 12.96 1.28
CA LYS A 54 -14.50 13.54 2.25
C LYS A 54 -14.90 13.06 3.65
N PRO A 55 -14.02 12.37 4.41
CA PRO A 55 -14.36 11.88 5.73
C PRO A 55 -14.56 13.03 6.70
N ALA A 56 -15.39 12.79 7.71
CA ALA A 56 -15.56 13.70 8.84
C ALA A 56 -14.25 13.77 9.66
N VAL A 57 -14.04 14.83 10.45
CA VAL A 57 -12.84 14.91 11.32
C VAL A 57 -12.88 13.77 12.35
N GLU A 58 -14.08 13.50 12.84
CA GLU A 58 -14.44 12.44 13.78
C GLU A 58 -14.18 11.02 13.20
N ASP A 59 -14.20 10.86 11.88
CA ASP A 59 -13.83 9.59 11.25
C ASP A 59 -12.32 9.35 11.33
N LEU A 60 -11.52 10.41 11.19
CA LEU A 60 -10.06 10.37 11.21
C LEU A 60 -9.50 10.28 12.65
N THR A 61 -10.11 11.01 13.59
CA THR A 61 -9.64 11.09 14.99
C THR A 61 -10.04 9.88 15.85
N ARG A 62 -10.71 8.88 15.25
CA ARG A 62 -10.83 7.52 15.82
C ARG A 62 -9.50 6.79 15.97
N PHE A 63 -8.49 7.19 15.18
CA PHE A 63 -7.11 6.76 15.37
C PHE A 63 -6.21 7.96 15.67
N HIS A 64 -6.17 8.92 14.75
CA HIS A 64 -5.27 10.07 14.80
C HIS A 64 -5.57 11.03 15.95
N ALA A 65 -4.54 11.68 16.48
CA ALA A 65 -4.74 12.71 17.49
C ALA A 65 -5.40 13.96 16.90
N ASN A 66 -6.32 14.57 17.67
CA ASN A 66 -7.07 15.75 17.22
C ASN A 66 -6.13 16.90 16.81
N ASP A 67 -5.06 17.14 17.58
CA ASP A 67 -4.10 18.21 17.31
C ASP A 67 -3.22 17.95 16.08
N TYR A 68 -2.95 16.68 15.75
CA TYR A 68 -2.30 16.29 14.49
C TYR A 68 -3.23 16.52 13.29
N VAL A 69 -4.50 16.13 13.39
CA VAL A 69 -5.49 16.33 12.31
C VAL A 69 -5.77 17.82 12.07
N ASP A 70 -5.91 18.61 13.14
CA ASP A 70 -6.06 20.07 13.05
C ASP A 70 -4.82 20.73 12.42
N PHE A 71 -3.61 20.25 12.72
CA PHE A 71 -2.38 20.71 12.07
C PHE A 71 -2.34 20.39 10.57
N LEU A 72 -2.69 19.16 10.14
CA LEU A 72 -2.75 18.81 8.71
C LEU A 72 -3.77 19.69 7.96
N ARG A 73 -4.90 19.99 8.60
CA ARG A 73 -5.93 20.89 8.07
C ARG A 73 -5.45 22.35 7.98
N ALA A 74 -4.77 22.87 9.00
CA ALA A 74 -4.30 24.26 9.06
C ALA A 74 -3.07 24.51 8.16
N SER A 75 -2.13 23.56 8.10
CA SER A 75 -0.93 23.64 7.26
C SER A 75 -1.29 23.80 5.78
N ALA A 76 -2.29 23.05 5.29
CA ALA A 76 -2.83 23.18 3.94
C ALA A 76 -3.44 24.57 3.66
N GLN A 77 -4.10 25.19 4.64
CA GLN A 77 -4.72 26.52 4.51
C GLN A 77 -3.70 27.66 4.50
N SER A 78 -2.65 27.58 5.33
CA SER A 78 -1.66 28.65 5.50
C SER A 78 -0.90 29.02 4.20
N ARG A 79 -0.69 28.06 3.29
CA ARG A 79 -0.12 28.34 1.96
C ARG A 79 -1.08 29.06 1.01
N LEU A 80 -2.38 28.78 1.09
CA LEU A 80 -3.37 29.45 0.25
C LEU A 80 -3.34 30.96 0.51
N GLU A 81 -3.35 31.35 1.79
CA GLU A 81 -3.22 32.75 2.21
C GLU A 81 -1.86 33.37 1.84
N ALA A 82 -0.76 32.62 2.00
CA ALA A 82 0.57 33.08 1.59
C ALA A 82 0.72 33.29 0.06
N SER A 83 -0.03 32.54 -0.76
CA SER A 83 -0.07 32.71 -2.22
C SER A 83 -1.00 33.83 -2.69
N LEU A 84 -2.09 34.08 -1.96
CA LEU A 84 -3.07 35.15 -2.24
C LEU A 84 -2.68 36.51 -1.63
N SER A 85 -1.70 36.53 -0.73
CA SER A 85 -1.08 37.74 -0.21
C SER A 85 -0.44 38.57 -1.34
N PRO A 86 -0.86 39.83 -1.57
CA PRO A 86 -0.25 40.68 -2.58
C PRO A 86 1.18 41.02 -2.14
N ARG A 87 2.16 40.42 -2.82
CA ARG A 87 3.58 40.77 -2.64
C ARG A 87 3.74 42.29 -2.76
N PRO A 88 4.33 42.98 -1.78
CA PRO A 88 4.49 44.42 -1.85
C PRO A 88 5.34 44.76 -3.08
N PHE A 89 4.80 45.56 -3.99
CA PHE A 89 5.58 46.17 -5.06
C PHE A 89 6.68 47.00 -4.42
N LEU A 90 7.92 46.49 -4.48
CA LEU A 90 9.10 47.25 -4.12
C LEU A 90 9.26 48.39 -5.13
N PHE A 91 8.72 49.55 -4.77
CA PHE A 91 9.01 50.81 -5.45
C PHE A 91 10.51 51.05 -5.42
N PHE A 92 11.15 50.95 -6.59
CA PHE A 92 12.51 51.43 -6.78
C PHE A 92 12.53 52.95 -6.60
N SER A 93 12.86 53.42 -5.40
CA SER A 93 13.17 54.84 -5.18
C SER A 93 14.46 55.20 -5.93
N PRO A 94 14.46 56.23 -6.80
CA PRO A 94 15.67 56.70 -7.45
C PRO A 94 16.54 57.43 -6.42
N SER A 95 17.74 56.92 -6.17
CA SER A 95 18.72 57.58 -5.29
C SER A 95 19.26 58.86 -5.97
N PRO A 96 19.42 59.99 -5.25
CA PRO A 96 19.77 61.26 -5.86
C PRO A 96 21.23 61.33 -6.30
N ALA A 97 21.48 62.05 -7.40
CA ALA A 97 22.79 62.17 -8.01
C ALA A 97 23.79 62.97 -7.15
N ALA A 98 24.97 62.40 -6.92
CA ALA A 98 26.15 63.11 -6.46
C ALA A 98 27.16 63.22 -7.62
N ALA A 99 27.27 64.41 -8.21
CA ALA A 99 28.24 64.67 -9.27
C ALA A 99 29.60 65.11 -8.70
N ARG A 100 30.71 64.55 -9.22
CA ARG A 100 31.93 65.33 -9.57
C ARG A 100 33.03 64.52 -10.28
N SER A 101 33.55 65.17 -11.32
CA SER A 101 34.96 65.19 -11.76
C SER A 101 35.58 63.92 -12.36
N ALA A 102 35.81 63.96 -13.67
CA ALA A 102 36.68 63.03 -14.38
C ALA A 102 38.17 63.34 -14.17
N SER A 103 38.99 62.30 -14.01
CA SER A 103 40.42 62.33 -14.38
C SER A 103 40.89 60.92 -14.73
N ARG A 104 41.79 60.80 -15.73
CA ARG A 104 42.36 59.54 -16.23
C ARG A 104 43.87 59.54 -15.95
N PRO A 105 44.40 58.48 -15.33
CA PRO A 105 45.66 57.88 -15.79
C PRO A 105 45.58 56.34 -15.75
N SER A 106 45.81 55.60 -16.84
CA SER A 106 47.10 55.13 -17.37
C SER A 106 47.22 53.60 -17.17
N PRO A 107 47.77 52.82 -18.13
CA PRO A 107 47.80 51.36 -18.04
C PRO A 107 48.99 50.82 -17.23
N PRO A 108 48.86 49.65 -16.58
CA PRO A 108 50.01 48.94 -15.99
C PRO A 108 50.89 48.28 -17.08
N PRO A 109 52.19 48.05 -16.80
CA PRO A 109 53.17 47.65 -17.81
C PRO A 109 53.17 46.16 -18.14
N GLN A 110 53.76 45.82 -19.29
CA GLN A 110 54.12 44.46 -19.67
C GLN A 110 55.33 43.98 -18.85
N ALA A 111 55.39 42.67 -18.57
CA ALA A 111 56.59 41.97 -18.13
C ALA A 111 56.83 40.78 -19.07
N GLU A 112 58.08 40.63 -19.51
CA GLU A 112 58.52 39.68 -20.53
C GLU A 112 58.87 38.30 -19.94
N GLY A 113 59.15 37.32 -20.81
CA GLY A 113 60.07 36.23 -20.48
C GLY A 113 59.48 34.82 -20.52
N ALA A 114 59.26 34.29 -21.72
CA ALA A 114 59.11 32.84 -21.95
C ALA A 114 60.31 32.28 -22.73
N ALA A 115 60.88 31.18 -22.23
CA ALA A 115 61.74 30.26 -22.97
C ALA A 115 61.32 28.84 -22.57
N ALA A 116 60.55 28.10 -23.37
CA ALA A 116 60.90 27.46 -24.65
C ALA A 116 61.75 26.20 -24.51
N VAL A 117 61.08 25.03 -24.53
CA VAL A 117 61.62 23.79 -25.13
C VAL A 117 60.48 23.05 -25.84
N SER A 118 60.78 22.35 -26.94
CA SER A 118 59.83 21.89 -27.96
C SER A 118 59.80 20.37 -28.16
N ALA A 119 58.61 19.82 -28.45
CA ALA A 119 58.37 18.68 -29.38
C ALA A 119 56.83 18.44 -29.49
N GLY A 120 56.22 18.03 -30.61
CA GLY A 120 56.74 17.87 -31.98
C GLY A 120 55.93 16.88 -32.82
N ALA A 121 55.07 17.38 -33.75
CA ALA A 121 54.36 16.65 -34.83
C ALA A 121 53.32 15.55 -34.38
N SER A 122 52.30 15.12 -35.12
CA SER A 122 51.71 15.41 -36.47
C SER A 122 50.20 15.03 -36.39
N GLY A 123 49.22 15.45 -37.21
CA GLY A 123 49.24 16.27 -38.43
C GLY A 123 48.89 15.50 -39.71
N VAL A 124 47.60 15.23 -40.00
CA VAL A 124 46.99 15.05 -41.36
C VAL A 124 45.48 15.43 -41.29
N SER A 125 44.89 15.89 -42.39
CA SER A 125 43.61 16.61 -42.44
C SER A 125 42.83 16.45 -43.77
N VAL A 126 41.59 16.98 -43.84
CA VAL A 126 40.75 17.25 -45.05
C VAL A 126 40.10 15.96 -45.66
N VAL A 127 38.81 15.90 -46.05
CA VAL A 127 38.11 16.60 -47.18
C VAL A 127 36.64 16.97 -46.87
N GLN A 128 36.14 18.03 -47.52
CA GLN A 128 34.79 18.61 -47.43
C GLN A 128 33.86 18.25 -48.63
N SER A 129 32.55 18.23 -48.40
CA SER A 129 31.45 18.74 -49.26
C SER A 129 30.10 18.41 -48.57
N GLY A 130 29.08 19.24 -48.36
CA GLY A 130 28.52 20.38 -49.12
C GLY A 130 27.09 20.02 -49.57
N SER A 131 26.01 20.32 -48.81
CA SER A 131 25.00 21.39 -49.06
C SER A 131 23.68 21.07 -48.28
N GLY A 132 22.66 21.93 -48.11
CA GLY A 132 22.56 23.38 -48.42
C GLY A 132 21.23 24.15 -48.19
N SER A 133 20.06 23.55 -47.89
CA SER A 133 18.74 24.25 -47.89
C SER A 133 17.93 24.05 -46.59
N ARG A 134 17.80 25.04 -45.69
CA ARG A 134 16.80 26.15 -45.66
C ARG A 134 15.32 25.72 -45.57
N VAL A 135 14.83 25.60 -44.34
CA VAL A 135 13.40 25.72 -43.99
C VAL A 135 13.04 27.20 -43.81
N ARG A 136 11.84 27.61 -44.23
CA ARG A 136 11.31 28.97 -43.97
C ARG A 136 9.89 28.90 -43.41
N SER A 137 9.60 29.77 -42.46
CA SER A 137 8.34 29.87 -41.73
C SER A 137 7.22 30.57 -42.49
N THR A 138 5.97 30.19 -42.20
CA THR A 138 4.79 31.04 -42.40
C THR A 138 3.82 30.90 -41.22
N LEU A 139 3.57 32.01 -40.54
CA LEU A 139 2.49 32.19 -39.56
C LEU A 139 1.22 32.68 -40.29
N HIS A 140 0.04 32.24 -39.85
CA HIS A 140 -1.21 33.00 -40.04
C HIS A 140 -2.19 32.72 -38.89
N PRO A 141 -2.93 33.73 -38.37
CA PRO A 141 -3.80 33.58 -37.20
C PRO A 141 -5.30 33.61 -37.53
N LEU A 142 -6.10 32.82 -36.80
CA LEU A 142 -7.56 32.99 -36.66
C LEU A 142 -7.93 32.67 -35.21
N ARG A 143 -8.25 33.69 -34.41
CA ARG A 143 -9.59 34.25 -34.13
C ARG A 143 -10.45 33.38 -33.19
N SER A 144 -10.68 33.94 -32.01
CA SER A 144 -11.62 33.48 -30.99
C SER A 144 -13.08 33.74 -31.39
N GLU A 145 -13.95 32.76 -31.18
CA GLU A 145 -15.37 33.02 -30.88
C GLU A 145 -15.81 32.21 -29.67
N SER A 146 -16.35 32.90 -28.67
CA SER A 146 -16.97 32.35 -27.48
C SER A 146 -18.46 32.11 -27.72
N ARG A 147 -18.96 30.90 -27.48
CA ARG A 147 -20.40 30.66 -27.29
C ARG A 147 -20.69 29.70 -26.14
N SER A 148 -21.31 30.25 -25.11
CA SER A 148 -21.97 29.57 -24.02
C SER A 148 -23.38 29.10 -24.42
N VAL A 149 -23.72 27.83 -24.19
CA VAL A 149 -25.12 27.36 -24.05
C VAL A 149 -25.15 26.21 -23.03
N SER A 150 -25.97 26.34 -21.99
CA SER A 150 -26.29 25.29 -21.00
C SER A 150 -27.69 24.69 -21.31
N PRO A 151 -28.17 23.64 -20.64
CA PRO A 151 -28.76 22.50 -21.34
C PRO A 151 -30.28 22.59 -21.55
N ALA A 152 -30.78 21.79 -22.51
CA ALA A 152 -32.20 21.56 -22.71
C ALA A 152 -32.56 20.09 -22.43
N THR A 153 -33.58 19.90 -21.61
CA THR A 153 -34.19 18.63 -21.21
C THR A 153 -35.12 18.06 -22.29
N SER A 154 -35.17 16.74 -22.44
CA SER A 154 -36.45 16.03 -22.65
C SER A 154 -36.32 14.53 -22.32
N ALA A 155 -37.42 13.95 -21.82
CA ALA A 155 -37.58 12.52 -21.57
C ALA A 155 -38.67 11.96 -22.48
N PHE A 156 -38.50 10.70 -22.92
CA PHE A 156 -39.51 9.79 -23.49
C PHE A 156 -38.81 8.40 -23.55
N ASP A 157 -39.05 7.46 -22.64
CA ASP A 157 -40.25 6.65 -22.37
C ASP A 157 -40.56 5.52 -23.38
N SER A 158 -40.59 4.32 -22.82
CA SER A 158 -41.24 3.04 -23.18
C SER A 158 -41.31 2.55 -24.66
N ARG A 159 -40.74 1.36 -24.93
CA ARG A 159 -41.50 0.06 -24.95
C ARG A 159 -40.69 -1.14 -25.48
N VAL A 160 -40.91 -2.29 -24.82
CA VAL A 160 -40.62 -3.66 -25.31
C VAL A 160 -41.83 -4.15 -26.12
N PRO A 161 -41.64 -4.96 -27.18
CA PRO A 161 -42.24 -6.32 -27.21
C PRO A 161 -41.26 -7.44 -27.69
N PRO A 162 -41.62 -8.73 -27.56
CA PRO A 162 -40.68 -9.87 -27.58
C PRO A 162 -40.91 -10.89 -28.74
N GLU A 163 -40.30 -12.08 -28.61
CA GLU A 163 -40.55 -13.34 -29.35
C GLU A 163 -40.00 -13.41 -30.81
N ALA A 164 -39.61 -14.57 -31.40
CA ALA A 164 -39.64 -15.98 -30.95
C ALA A 164 -38.73 -16.92 -31.81
N VAL A 165 -38.29 -18.04 -31.20
CA VAL A 165 -38.22 -19.44 -31.72
C VAL A 165 -37.36 -19.81 -32.98
N GLY A 166 -36.67 -20.96 -32.89
CA GLY A 166 -36.06 -21.72 -34.00
C GLY A 166 -34.55 -21.92 -33.82
N ALA A 167 -33.99 -22.99 -33.23
CA ALA A 167 -34.19 -24.42 -33.49
C ALA A 167 -33.93 -24.80 -34.96
N ASP A 168 -32.70 -25.22 -35.27
CA ASP A 168 -32.47 -26.34 -36.18
C ASP A 168 -31.10 -26.99 -35.96
N ALA A 169 -31.03 -28.31 -36.18
CA ALA A 169 -29.82 -29.11 -36.05
C ALA A 169 -29.40 -29.66 -37.41
N LEU A 170 -28.12 -29.55 -37.76
CA LEU A 170 -27.53 -30.32 -38.85
C LEU A 170 -26.17 -30.91 -38.46
N SER A 171 -25.85 -32.03 -39.11
CA SER A 171 -24.96 -33.06 -38.57
C SER A 171 -23.64 -33.21 -39.33
N SER A 172 -22.71 -33.94 -38.68
CA SER A 172 -21.76 -34.91 -39.26
C SER A 172 -20.73 -34.43 -40.30
N THR A 173 -19.45 -34.46 -39.93
CA THR A 173 -18.38 -35.41 -40.36
C THR A 173 -17.02 -34.78 -40.04
N ASP A 174 -16.24 -35.18 -39.04
CA ASP A 174 -15.49 -36.45 -38.80
C ASP A 174 -14.06 -36.49 -39.41
N ALA A 175 -13.19 -37.23 -38.72
CA ALA A 175 -11.87 -37.77 -39.08
C ALA A 175 -10.57 -37.00 -38.70
N ARG A 176 -9.73 -37.74 -37.93
CA ARG A 176 -8.32 -37.50 -37.51
C ARG A 176 -8.14 -36.58 -36.29
N GLY A 177 -7.82 -37.05 -35.08
CA GLY A 177 -7.51 -38.40 -34.59
C GLY A 177 -6.09 -38.51 -34.01
N ARG A 178 -5.96 -38.48 -32.67
CA ARG A 178 -4.78 -38.91 -31.89
C ARG A 178 -5.22 -39.39 -30.50
N THR A 179 -4.68 -40.54 -30.09
CA THR A 179 -4.99 -41.25 -28.83
C THR A 179 -4.12 -40.78 -27.66
N PRO A 180 -4.64 -40.72 -26.41
CA PRO A 180 -3.81 -40.59 -25.21
C PRO A 180 -3.19 -41.94 -24.78
N PRO A 181 -2.04 -41.95 -24.09
CA PRO A 181 -1.41 -43.17 -23.60
C PRO A 181 -2.08 -43.75 -22.34
N LYS A 182 -1.81 -45.03 -22.08
CA LYS A 182 -2.48 -45.87 -21.07
C LYS A 182 -2.00 -45.57 -19.64
N SER A 183 -2.91 -45.76 -18.69
CA SER A 183 -2.61 -45.89 -17.26
C SER A 183 -1.80 -47.16 -16.97
N LEU A 184 -0.77 -47.03 -16.13
CA LEU A 184 -0.14 -48.14 -15.42
C LEU A 184 -0.73 -48.17 -14.01
N GLY A 185 -1.52 -49.22 -13.71
CA GLY A 185 -1.96 -49.48 -12.35
C GLY A 185 -0.83 -50.09 -11.54
N VAL A 186 -0.59 -49.58 -10.35
CA VAL A 186 0.22 -50.22 -9.32
C VAL A 186 -0.70 -50.55 -8.15
N ASP A 187 -0.70 -51.81 -7.77
CA ASP A 187 -1.52 -52.39 -6.71
C ASP A 187 -1.02 -51.95 -5.33
N LEU A 188 -1.93 -51.45 -4.47
CA LEU A 188 -1.64 -51.09 -3.09
C LEU A 188 -2.62 -51.81 -2.17
N GLY A 189 -2.19 -52.97 -1.67
CA GLY A 189 -2.95 -53.79 -0.73
C GLY A 189 -3.14 -53.13 0.64
N PRO A 190 -4.11 -53.60 1.45
CA PRO A 190 -4.46 -52.98 2.72
C PRO A 190 -3.49 -53.42 3.84
N GLY A 191 -2.82 -52.44 4.47
CA GLY A 191 -1.91 -52.66 5.60
C GLY A 191 -2.06 -51.58 6.66
N GLY A 192 -2.58 -51.94 7.84
CA GLY A 192 -2.81 -51.01 8.94
C GLY A 192 -1.53 -50.56 9.63
N TRP A 193 -1.51 -49.31 10.12
CA TRP A 193 -0.40 -48.76 10.88
C TRP A 193 -0.56 -49.08 12.37
N SER A 194 0.37 -49.85 12.94
CA SER A 194 0.46 -50.11 14.37
C SER A 194 1.72 -49.45 14.96
N ARG A 195 1.63 -49.01 16.21
CA ARG A 195 2.75 -48.41 16.95
C ARG A 195 3.77 -49.46 17.36
N ALA A 196 5.07 -49.14 17.22
CA ALA A 196 6.15 -49.75 17.99
C ALA A 196 7.28 -48.72 18.21
N ALA A 197 8.07 -48.90 19.26
CA ALA A 197 8.96 -47.86 19.79
C ALA A 197 10.43 -48.30 19.90
N THR A 198 11.30 -47.32 20.22
CA THR A 198 12.67 -47.44 20.76
C THR A 198 13.77 -48.08 19.90
N GLN A 199 14.88 -47.36 19.71
CA GLN A 199 16.11 -47.57 20.50
C GLN A 199 17.16 -46.45 20.27
N LYS A 200 17.93 -46.10 21.30
CA LYS A 200 19.12 -45.23 21.28
C LYS A 200 20.38 -46.07 21.58
N PRO A 201 21.53 -45.76 20.98
CA PRO A 201 22.85 -46.03 21.58
C PRO A 201 23.69 -44.72 21.68
N PRO A 202 24.96 -44.71 22.13
CA PRO A 202 25.27 -44.34 23.53
C PRO A 202 26.25 -43.15 23.69
N PHE A 203 26.57 -42.83 24.95
CA PHE A 203 27.30 -41.64 25.41
C PHE A 203 28.72 -41.98 25.93
N LEU A 204 29.68 -41.04 25.77
CA LEU A 204 30.99 -40.94 26.46
C LEU A 204 31.37 -39.44 26.44
N GLN A 205 31.27 -38.66 27.53
CA GLN A 205 32.28 -38.44 28.60
C GLN A 205 33.69 -38.09 28.09
N ALA A 206 34.43 -37.10 28.63
CA ALA A 206 34.16 -36.05 29.64
C ALA A 206 35.18 -34.89 29.39
N THR A 207 34.98 -33.62 29.80
CA THR A 207 35.42 -32.92 31.05
C THR A 207 35.62 -31.42 30.69
N SER A 208 35.61 -30.38 31.54
CA SER A 208 35.14 -30.13 32.93
C SER A 208 35.39 -28.64 33.25
N GLY A 209 34.51 -27.94 33.99
CA GLY A 209 34.75 -26.54 34.40
C GLY A 209 33.55 -25.87 35.08
N ASP A 210 33.67 -25.65 36.39
CA ASP A 210 32.61 -25.25 37.34
C ASP A 210 31.91 -23.89 37.11
N GLY A 211 30.68 -23.77 37.62
CA GLY A 211 29.94 -22.49 37.74
C GLY A 211 28.47 -22.68 38.11
N ALA A 212 28.16 -22.85 39.40
CA ALA A 212 26.80 -23.18 39.86
C ALA A 212 25.90 -21.96 40.08
N HIS A 213 24.61 -22.09 39.71
CA HIS A 213 23.41 -21.81 40.53
C HIS A 213 22.16 -22.16 39.71
N GLY A 214 21.30 -23.06 40.20
CA GLY A 214 20.20 -23.66 39.42
C GLY A 214 18.79 -23.21 39.83
N PRO A 215 17.76 -23.43 38.97
CA PRO A 215 16.36 -23.22 39.30
C PRO A 215 15.70 -24.50 39.89
N LEU A 216 14.69 -24.30 40.74
CA LEU A 216 13.85 -25.36 41.29
C LEU A 216 12.78 -25.78 40.26
N GLY A 217 12.60 -27.08 40.07
CA GLY A 217 11.56 -27.63 39.19
C GLY A 217 10.25 -27.95 39.92
N LEU A 218 9.17 -28.09 39.16
CA LEU A 218 7.91 -28.70 39.58
C LEU A 218 7.41 -29.66 38.50
N GLN A 219 6.95 -30.83 38.91
CA GLN A 219 6.57 -31.95 38.05
C GLN A 219 5.05 -32.01 37.83
N CYS A 220 4.62 -32.47 36.66
CA CYS A 220 3.23 -32.91 36.43
C CYS A 220 3.00 -34.33 36.98
N PRO A 221 1.83 -34.64 37.54
CA PRO A 221 1.34 -36.01 37.72
C PRO A 221 0.36 -36.42 36.61
N SER A 222 0.27 -37.74 36.37
CA SER A 222 -0.55 -38.38 35.35
C SER A 222 -1.98 -38.72 35.80
N ALA A 223 -2.85 -38.99 34.84
CA ALA A 223 -4.27 -39.32 35.04
C ALA A 223 -4.53 -40.71 35.66
N ALA A 224 -5.73 -40.88 36.20
CA ALA A 224 -6.40 -42.16 36.48
C ALA A 224 -7.85 -42.08 35.96
N GLU A 225 -8.40 -43.21 35.52
CA GLU A 225 -9.75 -43.32 34.97
C GLU A 225 -10.81 -43.45 36.08
N GLU A 226 -12.01 -42.88 35.89
CA GLU A 226 -13.24 -43.52 36.35
C GLU A 226 -14.49 -43.07 35.57
N THR A 227 -15.51 -43.92 35.58
CA THR A 227 -16.71 -43.85 34.72
C THR A 227 -17.89 -43.16 35.40
N GLY A 228 -18.71 -42.39 34.67
CA GLY A 228 -20.00 -41.93 35.21
C GLY A 228 -20.85 -41.07 34.27
N THR A 229 -22.08 -41.50 34.01
CA THR A 229 -23.08 -40.79 33.19
C THR A 229 -23.73 -39.61 33.93
N GLY A 230 -24.01 -38.51 33.21
CA GLY A 230 -24.95 -37.49 33.67
C GLY A 230 -24.57 -36.08 33.21
N GLY A 231 -25.39 -35.44 32.38
CA GLY A 231 -25.06 -34.13 31.82
C GLY A 231 -25.38 -32.97 32.76
N GLN A 232 -24.46 -32.00 32.83
CA GLN A 232 -24.72 -30.58 33.09
C GLN A 232 -23.51 -29.75 32.61
N ALA A 233 -23.73 -28.49 32.26
CA ALA A 233 -22.68 -27.60 31.74
C ALA A 233 -21.64 -27.25 32.83
N PRO A 234 -20.36 -27.04 32.48
CA PRO A 234 -19.32 -26.72 33.46
C PRO A 234 -19.49 -25.29 33.98
N ALA A 235 -19.98 -25.18 35.21
CA ALA A 235 -19.88 -23.96 35.99
C ALA A 235 -18.47 -23.84 36.58
N TRP A 236 -17.75 -22.78 36.23
CA TRP A 236 -16.69 -22.25 37.09
C TRP A 236 -16.90 -20.74 37.23
N ALA A 237 -17.41 -20.35 38.39
CA ALA A 237 -17.49 -18.97 38.84
C ALA A 237 -17.13 -18.97 40.33
N PRO A 238 -16.15 -18.17 40.78
CA PRO A 238 -15.83 -18.07 42.20
C PRO A 238 -16.97 -17.35 42.92
N PRO A 239 -17.41 -17.81 44.11
CA PRO A 239 -18.51 -17.18 44.82
C PRO A 239 -18.05 -15.94 45.59
N GLY A 240 -18.86 -14.87 45.56
CA GLY A 240 -18.95 -13.97 46.71
C GLY A 240 -18.06 -12.72 46.74
N VAL A 241 -17.86 -12.04 45.61
CA VAL A 241 -17.65 -10.57 45.63
C VAL A 241 -18.64 -9.95 44.67
N SER A 242 -19.62 -9.20 45.20
CA SER A 242 -20.50 -8.37 44.36
C SER A 242 -19.64 -7.34 43.63
N PRO A 243 -19.67 -7.25 42.29
CA PRO A 243 -19.02 -6.15 41.60
C PRO A 243 -19.79 -4.88 41.95
N SER A 244 -19.27 -4.09 42.88
CA SER A 244 -19.69 -2.71 43.04
C SER A 244 -19.38 -2.00 41.73
N LEU A 245 -20.42 -1.68 40.95
CA LEU A 245 -20.33 -0.83 39.77
C LEU A 245 -19.39 0.34 40.05
N ARG A 246 -18.24 0.39 39.36
CA ARG A 246 -17.45 1.61 39.35
C ARG A 246 -18.30 2.68 38.68
N ARG A 247 -18.31 3.87 39.28
CA ARG A 247 -19.17 4.96 38.85
C ARG A 247 -18.76 5.39 37.45
N GLY A 248 -19.50 4.95 36.44
CA GLY A 248 -19.30 5.35 35.05
C GLY A 248 -19.22 4.23 34.00
N GLU A 249 -19.34 2.94 34.32
CA GLU A 249 -19.26 1.85 33.33
C GLU A 249 -20.64 1.25 32.97
N ASP A 250 -20.81 0.80 31.72
CA ASP A 250 -22.01 0.08 31.25
C ASP A 250 -21.87 -1.45 31.36
N ALA A 251 -22.92 -2.19 30.98
CA ALA A 251 -22.97 -3.66 31.09
C ALA A 251 -21.98 -4.41 30.16
N ASN A 252 -21.30 -3.72 29.24
CA ASN A 252 -20.28 -4.27 28.36
C ASN A 252 -18.86 -3.86 28.77
N GLY A 253 -18.68 -3.16 29.91
CA GLY A 253 -17.38 -2.67 30.36
C GLY A 253 -16.88 -1.45 29.59
N LEU A 254 -17.77 -0.73 28.89
CA LEU A 254 -17.43 0.54 28.25
C LEU A 254 -17.73 1.70 29.20
N LEU A 255 -16.82 2.67 29.26
CA LEU A 255 -17.02 3.90 30.02
C LEU A 255 -18.17 4.72 29.39
N SER A 256 -19.23 4.90 30.15
CA SER A 256 -20.33 5.82 29.83
C SER A 256 -19.84 7.27 29.82
N SER A 257 -20.40 8.09 28.94
CA SER A 257 -19.99 9.47 28.68
C SER A 257 -20.29 10.48 29.82
N ALA A 258 -20.50 10.00 31.04
CA ALA A 258 -20.96 10.78 32.20
C ALA A 258 -19.96 10.74 33.38
N ALA A 259 -18.70 10.37 33.13
CA ALA A 259 -17.65 10.24 34.14
C ALA A 259 -16.55 11.33 34.06
N PHE A 260 -16.72 12.37 33.23
CA PHE A 260 -15.72 13.41 32.97
C PHE A 260 -16.19 14.84 33.31
N ASP A 261 -17.05 15.00 34.34
CA ASP A 261 -17.48 16.30 34.88
C ASP A 261 -16.69 16.72 36.14
N GLU A 262 -15.38 16.49 36.17
CA GLU A 262 -14.46 17.29 36.99
C GLU A 262 -13.51 18.06 36.07
N GLU A 263 -13.79 19.35 35.91
CA GLU A 263 -13.02 20.31 35.13
C GLU A 263 -11.70 20.65 35.87
N VAL A 264 -10.78 19.67 35.90
CA VAL A 264 -9.38 19.93 36.25
C VAL A 264 -8.80 20.78 35.14
N ALA A 265 -8.79 22.11 35.36
CA ALA A 265 -8.27 23.08 34.42
C ALA A 265 -6.87 22.63 33.95
N ALA A 266 -6.79 22.26 32.66
CA ALA A 266 -5.54 21.88 32.04
C ALA A 266 -4.52 23.01 32.26
N PRO A 267 -3.23 22.69 32.53
CA PRO A 267 -2.20 23.73 32.61
C PRO A 267 -2.25 24.56 31.32
N PRO A 268 -2.12 25.91 31.41
CA PRO A 268 -2.33 26.78 30.27
C PRO A 268 -1.42 26.35 29.13
N VAL A 269 -2.03 25.95 28.00
CA VAL A 269 -1.32 25.56 26.79
C VAL A 269 -0.35 26.70 26.43
N PRO A 270 0.95 26.41 26.20
CA PRO A 270 1.91 27.45 25.87
C PRO A 270 1.42 28.27 24.67
N LEU A 271 1.66 29.59 24.71
CA LEU A 271 1.42 30.49 23.59
C LEU A 271 1.96 29.86 22.30
N SER A 272 1.05 29.67 21.33
CA SER A 272 1.22 28.97 20.06
C SER A 272 2.65 28.56 19.71
N SER A 273 2.93 27.25 19.78
CA SER A 273 4.11 26.66 19.14
C SER A 273 4.20 27.15 17.69
N SER A 274 5.40 27.51 17.24
CA SER A 274 5.56 28.04 15.88
C SER A 274 5.23 26.95 14.85
N LEU A 275 4.92 27.35 13.62
CA LEU A 275 4.68 26.38 12.54
C LEU A 275 5.88 25.43 12.37
N ALA A 276 7.10 25.90 12.59
CA ALA A 276 8.31 25.07 12.55
C ALA A 276 8.35 24.03 13.69
N ASP A 277 7.95 24.42 14.91
CA ASP A 277 7.87 23.49 16.05
C ASP A 277 6.80 22.42 15.82
N GLN A 278 5.66 22.78 15.23
CA GLN A 278 4.59 21.85 14.87
C GLN A 278 5.02 20.91 13.73
N MET A 279 5.65 21.44 12.68
CA MET A 279 6.22 20.65 11.58
C MET A 279 7.24 19.61 12.09
N ALA A 280 8.13 20.00 13.01
CA ALA A 280 9.08 19.10 13.64
C ALA A 280 8.38 18.06 14.54
N ARG A 281 7.42 18.48 15.37
CA ARG A 281 6.66 17.60 16.29
C ARG A 281 5.85 16.54 15.56
N PHE A 282 5.30 16.88 14.39
CA PHE A 282 4.41 16.03 13.61
C PHE A 282 5.12 15.36 12.41
N ASN A 283 6.44 15.45 12.34
CA ASN A 283 7.31 14.91 11.30
C ASN A 283 6.87 15.26 9.86
N VAL A 284 6.42 16.51 9.66
CA VAL A 284 6.00 17.05 8.35
C VAL A 284 7.05 18.07 7.90
N GLY A 285 7.87 17.69 6.91
CA GLY A 285 9.04 18.45 6.49
C GLY A 285 9.73 17.85 5.27
N GLU A 286 10.74 17.01 5.49
CA GLU A 286 11.64 16.50 4.44
C GLU A 286 10.95 15.44 3.57
N ASP A 287 10.74 14.24 4.10
CA ASP A 287 10.07 13.14 3.38
C ASP A 287 8.55 13.29 3.36
N CYS A 288 7.96 14.01 4.32
CA CYS A 288 6.54 14.32 4.35
C CYS A 288 6.29 15.82 4.10
N PRO A 289 6.48 16.32 2.86
CA PRO A 289 6.45 17.76 2.56
C PRO A 289 5.04 18.35 2.55
N VAL A 290 4.89 19.58 3.08
CA VAL A 290 3.67 20.37 2.84
C VAL A 290 3.57 20.73 1.36
N PHE A 291 2.47 20.34 0.72
CA PHE A 291 2.13 20.70 -0.66
C PHE A 291 0.69 21.23 -0.77
N ASP A 292 0.41 21.89 -1.89
CA ASP A 292 -0.86 22.57 -2.11
C ASP A 292 -1.96 21.53 -2.32
N GLY A 293 -3.01 21.57 -1.49
CA GLY A 293 -4.04 20.54 -1.44
C GLY A 293 -3.69 19.30 -0.62
N LEU A 294 -2.68 19.33 0.26
CA LEU A 294 -2.32 18.22 1.17
C LEU A 294 -3.54 17.69 1.95
N TRP A 295 -4.38 18.57 2.47
CA TRP A 295 -5.56 18.17 3.24
C TRP A 295 -6.60 17.47 2.35
N GLU A 296 -6.89 18.02 1.17
CA GLU A 296 -7.76 17.40 0.17
C GLU A 296 -7.24 16.02 -0.26
N TYR A 297 -5.93 15.88 -0.49
CA TYR A 297 -5.28 14.61 -0.77
C TYR A 297 -5.54 13.59 0.35
N CYS A 298 -5.30 13.99 1.61
CA CYS A 298 -5.58 13.18 2.79
C CYS A 298 -7.04 12.74 2.87
N GLN A 299 -7.98 13.65 2.63
CA GLN A 299 -9.40 13.34 2.61
C GLN A 299 -9.80 12.37 1.48
N THR A 300 -9.20 12.50 0.29
CA THR A 300 -9.57 11.70 -0.89
C THR A 300 -9.25 10.22 -0.71
N TYR A 301 -8.02 9.86 -0.32
CA TYR A 301 -7.68 8.44 -0.16
C TYR A 301 -8.35 7.83 1.07
N SER A 302 -8.33 8.51 2.23
CA SER A 302 -8.88 7.96 3.47
C SER A 302 -10.40 7.78 3.40
N GLY A 303 -11.12 8.70 2.75
CA GLY A 303 -12.56 8.57 2.49
C GLY A 303 -12.92 7.32 1.68
N GLY A 304 -12.10 6.95 0.69
CA GLY A 304 -12.30 5.74 -0.12
C GLY A 304 -12.17 4.46 0.70
N SER A 305 -11.15 4.38 1.57
CA SER A 305 -10.90 3.21 2.41
C SER A 305 -11.93 3.06 3.53
N ILE A 306 -12.31 4.16 4.16
CA ILE A 306 -13.36 4.19 5.20
C ILE A 306 -14.71 3.77 4.62
N GLU A 307 -15.14 4.37 3.50
CA GLU A 307 -16.43 4.03 2.90
C GLU A 307 -16.42 2.63 2.26
N GLY A 308 -15.31 2.21 1.66
CA GLY A 308 -15.13 0.84 1.17
C GLY A 308 -15.33 -0.20 2.27
N ALA A 309 -14.64 -0.03 3.41
CA ALA A 309 -14.83 -0.90 4.57
C ALA A 309 -16.27 -0.87 5.11
N ARG A 310 -16.90 0.32 5.19
CA ARG A 310 -18.31 0.49 5.62
C ARG A 310 -19.30 -0.28 4.75
N ARG A 311 -19.17 -0.21 3.42
CA ARG A 311 -20.12 -0.84 2.49
C ARG A 311 -19.88 -2.34 2.37
N VAL A 312 -18.62 -2.79 2.42
CA VAL A 312 -18.26 -4.22 2.46
C VAL A 312 -18.70 -4.87 3.78
N VAL A 313 -18.46 -4.24 4.94
CA VAL A 313 -18.82 -4.86 6.24
C VAL A 313 -20.34 -4.99 6.45
N ARG A 314 -21.12 -4.10 5.84
CA ARG A 314 -22.60 -4.17 5.80
C ARG A 314 -23.15 -5.21 4.82
N GLY A 315 -22.30 -5.80 3.98
CA GLY A 315 -22.72 -6.74 2.93
C GLY A 315 -23.39 -6.06 1.73
N GLU A 316 -23.18 -4.74 1.52
CA GLU A 316 -23.62 -4.05 0.31
C GLU A 316 -22.80 -4.49 -0.91
N TYR A 317 -21.50 -4.77 -0.69
CA TYR A 317 -20.57 -5.33 -1.67
C TYR A 317 -19.81 -6.51 -1.07
N ASP A 318 -19.36 -7.43 -1.92
CA ASP A 318 -18.41 -8.46 -1.48
C ASP A 318 -17.04 -7.83 -1.20
N TRP A 319 -16.56 -6.99 -2.12
CA TRP A 319 -15.20 -6.42 -2.12
C TRP A 319 -15.19 -4.94 -2.49
N ALA A 320 -14.17 -4.22 -2.02
CA ALA A 320 -13.90 -2.84 -2.41
C ALA A 320 -12.43 -2.64 -2.83
N ILE A 321 -12.17 -1.70 -3.74
CA ILE A 321 -10.84 -1.35 -4.26
C ILE A 321 -10.63 0.16 -4.10
N ASN A 322 -9.52 0.56 -3.48
CA ASN A 322 -9.08 1.96 -3.38
C ASN A 322 -7.56 2.09 -3.59
N TRP A 323 -7.12 2.14 -4.85
CA TRP A 323 -5.72 2.30 -5.24
C TRP A 323 -5.08 3.65 -4.81
N ALA A 324 -5.87 4.61 -4.32
CA ALA A 324 -5.33 5.85 -3.74
C ALA A 324 -4.87 5.68 -2.29
N GLY A 325 -5.41 4.68 -1.58
CA GLY A 325 -5.09 4.37 -0.18
C GLY A 325 -3.92 3.39 -0.03
N GLY A 326 -3.76 2.84 1.18
CA GLY A 326 -2.67 1.92 1.52
C GLY A 326 -1.52 2.59 2.28
N LEU A 327 -1.75 3.75 2.90
CA LEU A 327 -0.72 4.63 3.46
C LEU A 327 -0.34 4.19 4.88
N HIS A 328 0.26 2.99 4.93
CA HIS A 328 0.55 2.19 6.12
C HIS A 328 1.54 2.77 7.14
N HIS A 329 2.42 3.70 6.76
CA HIS A 329 3.41 4.29 7.67
C HIS A 329 2.86 5.41 8.56
N GLY A 330 1.67 5.95 8.27
CA GLY A 330 1.09 7.05 9.04
C GLY A 330 0.92 6.65 10.51
N LYS A 331 1.45 7.46 11.43
CA LYS A 331 1.40 7.18 12.87
C LYS A 331 0.25 7.93 13.52
N LYS A 332 -0.05 7.59 14.78
CA LYS A 332 -1.15 8.22 15.54
C LYS A 332 -0.98 9.74 15.72
N HIS A 333 0.28 10.19 15.80
CA HIS A 333 0.65 11.55 16.15
C HIS A 333 1.57 12.22 15.11
N GLU A 334 1.99 11.55 14.04
CA GLU A 334 2.98 12.08 13.10
C GLU A 334 2.88 11.45 11.71
N ALA A 335 3.38 12.17 10.71
CA ALA A 335 3.59 11.63 9.38
C ALA A 335 4.85 10.75 9.35
N SER A 336 4.92 9.78 8.44
CA SER A 336 6.12 8.96 8.21
C SER A 336 6.05 8.31 6.83
N GLY A 337 7.19 8.04 6.18
CA GLY A 337 7.24 7.29 4.91
C GLY A 337 6.25 7.78 3.85
N PHE A 338 6.20 9.10 3.59
CA PHE A 338 5.26 9.77 2.67
C PHE A 338 3.76 9.72 3.06
N CYS A 339 3.43 9.10 4.20
CA CYS A 339 2.08 8.86 4.70
C CYS A 339 1.72 9.86 5.81
N TYR A 340 0.49 10.39 5.77
CA TYR A 340 -0.02 11.35 6.76
C TYR A 340 -1.16 10.72 7.57
N ILE A 341 -2.28 10.42 6.90
CA ILE A 341 -3.38 9.65 7.50
C ILE A 341 -3.17 8.17 7.17
N ASN A 342 -3.11 7.34 8.18
CA ASN A 342 -3.17 5.88 8.03
C ASN A 342 -4.61 5.43 7.71
N ASP A 343 -4.91 5.22 6.43
CA ASP A 343 -6.23 4.78 5.99
C ASP A 343 -6.45 3.26 6.16
N CYS A 344 -5.38 2.47 6.23
CA CYS A 344 -5.43 1.03 6.54
C CYS A 344 -6.01 0.79 7.95
N VAL A 345 -5.50 1.51 8.95
CA VAL A 345 -6.00 1.45 10.34
C VAL A 345 -7.47 1.88 10.41
N LEU A 346 -7.84 2.97 9.73
CA LEU A 346 -9.22 3.47 9.74
C LEU A 346 -10.20 2.49 9.07
N ALA A 347 -9.78 1.81 8.00
CA ALA A 347 -10.56 0.73 7.38
C ALA A 347 -10.70 -0.50 8.28
N ALA A 348 -9.63 -0.95 8.92
CA ALA A 348 -9.68 -2.04 9.90
C ALA A 348 -10.61 -1.69 11.07
N LEU A 349 -10.56 -0.46 11.57
CA LEU A 349 -11.47 0.05 12.61
C LEU A 349 -12.95 0.09 12.16
N GLU A 350 -13.27 0.23 10.87
CA GLU A 350 -14.65 0.06 10.37
C GLU A 350 -15.08 -1.41 10.34
N PHE A 351 -14.22 -2.33 9.89
CA PHE A 351 -14.51 -3.77 9.96
C PHE A 351 -14.74 -4.23 11.42
N LEU A 352 -13.93 -3.76 12.36
CA LEU A 352 -14.02 -4.08 13.80
C LEU A 352 -15.33 -3.64 14.47
N ARG A 353 -16.18 -2.84 13.81
CA ARG A 353 -17.52 -2.49 14.32
C ARG A 353 -18.50 -3.66 14.26
N PHE A 354 -18.25 -4.64 13.39
CA PHE A 354 -19.13 -5.79 13.15
C PHE A 354 -18.39 -7.13 13.11
N LYS A 355 -17.05 -7.12 13.03
CA LYS A 355 -16.19 -8.32 13.01
C LYS A 355 -15.36 -8.42 14.28
N HIS A 356 -15.18 -9.62 14.81
CA HIS A 356 -14.31 -9.83 15.97
C HIS A 356 -12.83 -9.89 15.56
N ARG A 357 -12.54 -10.50 14.41
CA ARG A 357 -11.19 -10.71 13.87
C ARG A 357 -11.06 -10.15 12.45
N VAL A 358 -10.13 -9.21 12.26
CA VAL A 358 -9.75 -8.61 10.98
C VAL A 358 -8.32 -9.00 10.66
N LEU A 359 -8.03 -9.41 9.43
CA LEU A 359 -6.66 -9.63 8.99
C LEU A 359 -6.19 -8.42 8.18
N TYR A 360 -5.07 -7.82 8.57
CA TYR A 360 -4.31 -6.90 7.74
C TYR A 360 -3.16 -7.67 7.08
N VAL A 361 -3.04 -7.59 5.75
CA VAL A 361 -1.93 -8.16 4.99
C VAL A 361 -1.26 -7.06 4.18
N ASP A 362 0.07 -7.08 4.18
CA ASP A 362 0.92 -6.05 3.58
C ASP A 362 1.98 -6.69 2.67
N VAL A 363 1.96 -6.33 1.38
CA VAL A 363 2.93 -6.79 0.37
C VAL A 363 3.78 -5.65 -0.22
N ASP A 364 3.74 -4.47 0.43
CA ASP A 364 4.74 -3.44 0.24
C ASP A 364 6.14 -3.96 0.56
N ILE A 365 7.18 -3.38 -0.03
CA ILE A 365 8.56 -3.76 0.36
C ILE A 365 8.95 -3.21 1.73
N HIS A 366 8.28 -2.19 2.23
CA HIS A 366 8.52 -1.62 3.56
C HIS A 366 7.60 -2.27 4.60
N HIS A 367 8.09 -2.44 5.83
CA HIS A 367 7.26 -2.97 6.92
C HIS A 367 6.05 -2.04 7.19
N GLY A 368 4.85 -2.61 7.32
CA GLY A 368 3.57 -1.92 7.62
C GLY A 368 3.45 -1.35 9.04
N ASP A 369 4.51 -0.69 9.49
CA ASP A 369 4.81 -0.35 10.87
C ASP A 369 3.78 0.56 11.56
N GLY A 370 3.11 1.45 10.83
CA GLY A 370 2.03 2.30 11.38
C GLY A 370 0.73 1.54 11.61
N VAL A 371 0.48 0.44 10.88
CA VAL A 371 -0.67 -0.43 11.08
C VAL A 371 -0.40 -1.45 12.18
N GLU A 372 0.80 -2.02 12.20
CA GLU A 372 1.28 -2.88 13.28
C GLU A 372 1.22 -2.16 14.63
N GLU A 373 1.87 -0.99 14.75
CA GLU A 373 1.88 -0.18 15.99
C GLU A 373 0.47 0.14 16.50
N ALA A 374 -0.47 0.42 15.59
CA ALA A 374 -1.86 0.74 15.92
C ALA A 374 -2.65 -0.42 16.57
N PHE A 375 -2.24 -1.67 16.32
CA PHE A 375 -2.90 -2.87 16.81
C PHE A 375 -2.00 -3.80 17.64
N TYR A 376 -0.76 -3.39 17.94
CA TYR A 376 0.30 -4.18 18.58
C TYR A 376 -0.05 -4.83 19.92
N THR A 377 -1.07 -4.29 20.62
CA THR A 377 -1.61 -4.78 21.90
C THR A 377 -2.95 -5.50 21.76
N SER A 378 -3.46 -5.73 20.54
CA SER A 378 -4.84 -6.15 20.29
C SER A 378 -4.93 -7.46 19.48
N PRO A 379 -5.57 -8.52 20.02
CA PRO A 379 -5.78 -9.78 19.27
C PRO A 379 -6.89 -9.67 18.19
N ARG A 380 -7.53 -8.50 18.07
CA ARG A 380 -8.67 -8.29 17.16
C ARG A 380 -8.26 -7.92 15.74
N VAL A 381 -7.02 -7.51 15.53
CA VAL A 381 -6.41 -7.40 14.20
C VAL A 381 -5.13 -8.21 14.22
N LEU A 382 -5.00 -9.16 13.30
CA LEU A 382 -3.72 -9.79 13.02
C LEU A 382 -3.06 -8.99 11.89
N CYS A 383 -1.84 -8.52 12.11
CA CYS A 383 -1.02 -7.84 11.09
C CYS A 383 -0.01 -8.84 10.53
N CYS A 384 0.10 -8.92 9.20
CA CYS A 384 1.11 -9.74 8.54
C CYS A 384 1.76 -8.98 7.38
N SER A 385 3.09 -8.90 7.38
CA SER A 385 3.84 -8.08 6.43
C SER A 385 5.04 -8.83 5.85
N PHE A 386 5.22 -8.76 4.53
CA PHE A 386 6.31 -9.42 3.78
C PHE A 386 7.24 -8.37 3.18
N HIS A 387 8.23 -7.94 3.96
CA HIS A 387 9.00 -6.72 3.68
C HIS A 387 10.51 -6.97 3.69
N LYS A 388 11.30 -6.04 3.15
CA LYS A 388 12.75 -6.07 3.30
C LYS A 388 13.14 -5.63 4.71
N TYR A 389 14.00 -6.41 5.36
CA TYR A 389 14.52 -6.11 6.69
C TYR A 389 16.04 -5.82 6.70
N GLY A 390 16.59 -5.45 7.85
CA GLY A 390 17.98 -5.03 8.05
C GLY A 390 18.16 -3.52 7.87
N ASP A 391 19.25 -3.09 7.22
CA ASP A 391 19.46 -1.68 6.85
C ASP A 391 18.44 -1.26 5.75
N TYR A 392 17.23 -0.91 6.19
CA TYR A 392 16.12 -0.46 5.35
C TYR A 392 15.07 0.30 6.17
N PHE A 393 14.31 1.18 5.51
CA PHE A 393 13.17 1.84 6.15
C PHE A 393 12.00 0.86 6.32
N PRO A 394 11.24 0.89 7.43
CA PRO A 394 11.34 1.77 8.60
C PRO A 394 12.27 1.29 9.72
N GLY A 395 12.87 0.10 9.60
CA GLY A 395 13.78 -0.49 10.61
C GLY A 395 13.09 -1.30 11.72
N THR A 396 11.78 -1.56 11.58
CA THR A 396 10.97 -2.46 12.43
C THR A 396 10.53 -3.68 11.62
N GLY A 397 9.77 -4.62 12.22
CA GLY A 397 9.32 -5.84 11.54
C GLY A 397 10.31 -7.01 11.67
N ALA A 398 11.01 -7.10 12.80
CA ALA A 398 11.92 -8.22 13.07
C ALA A 398 11.16 -9.56 13.17
N LEU A 399 11.85 -10.69 13.02
CA LEU A 399 11.24 -12.01 13.17
C LEU A 399 10.68 -12.27 14.59
N ASP A 400 11.28 -11.63 15.60
CA ASP A 400 10.84 -11.64 17.00
C ASP A 400 9.90 -10.48 17.36
N ASP A 401 9.53 -9.65 16.38
CA ASP A 401 8.53 -8.58 16.51
C ASP A 401 7.12 -9.17 16.34
N VAL A 402 6.57 -9.69 17.44
CA VAL A 402 5.36 -10.54 17.45
C VAL A 402 4.19 -9.98 18.27
N GLY A 403 4.20 -8.68 18.58
CA GLY A 403 3.18 -8.03 19.41
C GLY A 403 3.40 -8.22 20.91
N ILE A 404 2.61 -7.51 21.72
CA ILE A 404 2.71 -7.51 23.20
C ILE A 404 1.34 -7.59 23.87
N ASP A 405 1.34 -7.82 25.18
CA ASP A 405 0.13 -7.91 26.01
C ASP A 405 -0.90 -8.89 25.41
N GLU A 406 -2.15 -8.47 25.16
CA GLU A 406 -3.17 -9.32 24.52
C GLU A 406 -2.93 -9.51 23.01
N GLY A 407 -2.10 -8.67 22.38
CA GLY A 407 -1.69 -8.75 20.98
C GLY A 407 -0.49 -9.67 20.73
N LEU A 408 0.09 -10.29 21.77
CA LEU A 408 1.19 -11.24 21.61
C LEU A 408 0.78 -12.44 20.73
N GLY A 409 1.50 -12.63 19.62
CA GLY A 409 1.21 -13.63 18.59
C GLY A 409 0.27 -13.15 17.47
N TYR A 410 -0.09 -11.86 17.42
CA TYR A 410 -0.95 -11.26 16.39
C TYR A 410 -0.21 -10.28 15.46
N SER A 411 1.10 -10.15 15.61
CA SER A 411 2.01 -9.64 14.57
C SER A 411 2.78 -10.79 13.96
N VAL A 412 2.74 -10.92 12.63
CA VAL A 412 3.41 -11.96 11.85
C VAL A 412 4.30 -11.31 10.80
N ASN A 413 5.52 -11.02 11.20
CA ASN A 413 6.52 -10.39 10.36
C ASN A 413 7.32 -11.44 9.56
N VAL A 414 7.43 -11.22 8.26
CA VAL A 414 8.16 -12.07 7.33
C VAL A 414 9.32 -11.25 6.74
N PRO A 415 10.41 -11.07 7.50
CA PRO A 415 11.56 -10.29 7.06
C PRO A 415 12.31 -11.00 5.93
N LEU A 416 12.62 -10.26 4.87
CA LEU A 416 13.31 -10.77 3.68
C LEU A 416 14.55 -9.94 3.34
N SER A 417 15.47 -10.57 2.62
CA SER A 417 16.60 -9.94 1.94
C SER A 417 16.22 -9.49 0.52
N GLU A 418 17.09 -8.69 -0.11
CA GLU A 418 16.90 -8.20 -1.48
C GLU A 418 16.84 -9.32 -2.53
N GLY A 419 16.24 -9.01 -3.68
CA GLY A 419 16.23 -9.88 -4.85
C GLY A 419 15.26 -11.08 -4.80
N VAL A 420 14.36 -11.15 -3.81
CA VAL A 420 13.34 -12.22 -3.73
C VAL A 420 12.58 -12.38 -5.06
N ASP A 421 12.45 -13.63 -5.52
CA ASP A 421 11.80 -13.99 -6.78
C ASP A 421 10.36 -14.50 -6.58
N ASP A 422 9.59 -14.49 -7.68
CA ASP A 422 8.18 -14.93 -7.72
C ASP A 422 7.97 -16.33 -7.13
N ALA A 423 8.87 -17.26 -7.42
CA ALA A 423 8.70 -18.66 -7.05
C ALA A 423 8.90 -18.85 -5.54
N MET A 424 9.83 -18.12 -4.95
CA MET A 424 10.06 -18.10 -3.50
C MET A 424 8.95 -17.35 -2.77
N TYR A 425 8.63 -16.13 -3.21
CA TYR A 425 7.60 -15.29 -2.61
C TYR A 425 6.23 -15.97 -2.63
N THR A 426 5.84 -16.57 -3.76
CA THR A 426 4.58 -17.33 -3.89
C THR A 426 4.49 -18.52 -2.92
N ARG A 427 5.59 -19.26 -2.71
CA ARG A 427 5.63 -20.39 -1.76
C ARG A 427 5.44 -19.89 -0.32
N LEU A 428 6.24 -18.90 0.07
CA LEU A 428 6.26 -18.35 1.42
C LEU A 428 4.93 -17.69 1.78
N PHE A 429 4.43 -16.81 0.89
CA PHE A 429 3.15 -16.14 1.06
C PHE A 429 2.00 -17.13 1.27
N ARG A 430 1.89 -18.16 0.41
CA ARG A 430 0.85 -19.20 0.55
C ARG A 430 0.98 -19.98 1.85
N GLN A 431 2.18 -20.39 2.23
CA GLN A 431 2.43 -21.14 3.46
C GLN A 431 2.02 -20.33 4.71
N VAL A 432 2.47 -19.08 4.82
CA VAL A 432 2.14 -18.20 5.95
C VAL A 432 0.64 -17.87 5.96
N MET A 433 0.06 -17.52 4.80
CA MET A 433 -1.37 -17.21 4.73
C MET A 433 -2.27 -18.41 5.03
N ASP A 434 -1.97 -19.63 4.55
CA ASP A 434 -2.80 -20.79 4.87
C ASP A 434 -2.76 -21.10 6.39
N MET A 435 -1.60 -20.95 7.06
CA MET A 435 -1.49 -21.06 8.52
C MET A 435 -2.32 -19.99 9.25
N ILE A 436 -2.25 -18.72 8.83
CA ILE A 436 -3.05 -17.63 9.41
C ILE A 436 -4.56 -17.86 9.19
N MET A 437 -4.96 -18.24 7.98
CA MET A 437 -6.38 -18.47 7.67
C MET A 437 -6.96 -19.67 8.44
N GLU A 438 -6.17 -20.72 8.72
CA GLU A 438 -6.58 -21.86 9.53
C GLU A 438 -6.68 -21.54 11.03
N SER A 439 -5.68 -20.82 11.57
CA SER A 439 -5.54 -20.53 13.00
C SER A 439 -6.37 -19.32 13.44
N TYR A 440 -6.16 -18.16 12.82
CA TYR A 440 -6.81 -16.89 13.16
C TYR A 440 -8.23 -16.79 12.62
N ARG A 441 -8.51 -17.40 11.45
CA ARG A 441 -9.85 -17.45 10.82
C ARG A 441 -10.50 -16.06 10.72
N PRO A 442 -9.90 -15.10 9.99
CA PRO A 442 -10.41 -13.73 9.91
C PRO A 442 -11.79 -13.67 9.26
N GLU A 443 -12.56 -12.64 9.64
CA GLU A 443 -13.93 -12.42 9.15
C GLU A 443 -14.02 -11.27 8.14
N ALA A 444 -12.93 -10.52 7.97
CA ALA A 444 -12.69 -9.51 6.95
C ALA A 444 -11.18 -9.32 6.74
N VAL A 445 -10.79 -8.84 5.56
CA VAL A 445 -9.39 -8.60 5.17
C VAL A 445 -9.20 -7.15 4.71
N VAL A 446 -8.10 -6.53 5.11
CA VAL A 446 -7.54 -5.34 4.46
C VAL A 446 -6.22 -5.77 3.83
N LEU A 447 -6.12 -5.72 2.51
CA LEU A 447 -4.92 -6.07 1.76
C LEU A 447 -4.30 -4.79 1.16
N GLN A 448 -3.13 -4.41 1.67
CA GLN A 448 -2.28 -3.37 1.11
C GLN A 448 -1.48 -4.01 -0.04
N CYS A 449 -1.54 -3.40 -1.24
CA CYS A 449 -0.93 -3.90 -2.47
C CYS A 449 0.17 -2.95 -2.97
N GLY A 450 1.13 -2.63 -2.09
CA GLY A 450 2.29 -1.80 -2.38
C GLY A 450 3.09 -2.36 -3.55
N ALA A 451 3.34 -1.51 -4.55
CA ALA A 451 3.87 -1.92 -5.85
C ALA A 451 5.37 -1.60 -6.04
N ASP A 452 6.08 -1.28 -4.95
CA ASP A 452 7.54 -1.12 -4.88
C ASP A 452 8.28 -2.42 -4.56
N SER A 453 7.57 -3.48 -4.15
CA SER A 453 8.09 -4.86 -4.15
C SER A 453 8.28 -5.45 -5.57
N LEU A 454 7.88 -4.72 -6.62
CA LEU A 454 8.12 -5.09 -8.02
C LEU A 454 9.57 -4.88 -8.48
N SER A 455 10.03 -5.76 -9.37
CA SER A 455 11.28 -5.64 -10.11
C SER A 455 11.42 -4.28 -10.79
N GLY A 456 12.56 -3.63 -10.55
CA GLY A 456 12.92 -2.36 -11.17
C GLY A 456 12.08 -1.18 -10.66
N ASP A 457 11.58 -1.25 -9.43
CA ASP A 457 11.19 -0.05 -8.68
C ASP A 457 12.38 0.91 -8.48
N ARG A 458 12.13 2.15 -8.03
CA ARG A 458 13.16 3.16 -7.79
C ARG A 458 13.70 3.16 -6.37
N LEU A 459 12.90 2.75 -5.39
CA LEU A 459 13.30 2.64 -3.99
C LEU A 459 13.38 1.17 -3.58
N GLY A 460 12.46 0.35 -4.06
CA GLY A 460 12.44 -1.09 -3.80
C GLY A 460 13.57 -1.87 -4.47
N CYS A 461 13.98 -2.96 -3.82
CA CYS A 461 15.02 -3.89 -4.27
C CYS A 461 14.60 -5.38 -4.14
N PHE A 462 13.31 -5.65 -4.30
CA PHE A 462 12.80 -7.00 -4.61
C PHE A 462 12.79 -7.22 -6.13
N ASN A 463 12.59 -8.48 -6.56
CA ASN A 463 12.66 -8.86 -7.97
C ASN A 463 11.36 -9.51 -8.48
N LEU A 464 10.21 -9.13 -7.91
CA LEU A 464 8.91 -9.70 -8.27
C LEU A 464 8.44 -9.23 -9.66
N SER A 465 7.82 -10.13 -10.43
CA SER A 465 6.93 -9.76 -11.52
C SER A 465 5.55 -9.38 -10.98
N ILE A 466 4.70 -8.85 -11.86
CA ILE A 466 3.29 -8.61 -11.53
C ILE A 466 2.56 -9.93 -11.19
N ASP A 467 2.90 -11.03 -11.87
CA ASP A 467 2.25 -12.33 -11.61
C ASP A 467 2.58 -12.86 -10.21
N GLY A 468 3.83 -12.68 -9.75
CA GLY A 468 4.29 -13.05 -8.41
C GLY A 468 3.72 -12.15 -7.32
N HIS A 469 3.74 -10.83 -7.52
CA HIS A 469 3.13 -9.84 -6.63
C HIS A 469 1.61 -10.07 -6.47
N SER A 470 0.90 -10.25 -7.60
CA SER A 470 -0.53 -10.52 -7.64
C SER A 470 -0.94 -11.87 -7.02
N GLU A 471 0.00 -12.69 -6.53
CA GLU A 471 -0.33 -13.88 -5.73
C GLU A 471 -1.19 -13.51 -4.52
N ALA A 472 -0.92 -12.38 -3.87
CA ALA A 472 -1.70 -11.95 -2.71
C ALA A 472 -3.18 -11.69 -3.05
N VAL A 473 -3.41 -10.93 -4.13
CA VAL A 473 -4.76 -10.68 -4.65
C VAL A 473 -5.43 -11.99 -5.10
N ARG A 474 -4.75 -12.81 -5.90
CA ARG A 474 -5.29 -14.10 -6.38
C ARG A 474 -5.61 -15.06 -5.22
N TYR A 475 -4.81 -15.06 -4.16
CA TYR A 475 -5.06 -15.85 -2.96
C TYR A 475 -6.35 -15.39 -2.28
N PHE A 476 -6.50 -14.09 -1.96
CA PHE A 476 -7.70 -13.61 -1.28
C PHE A 476 -8.96 -13.66 -2.15
N CYS A 477 -8.86 -13.47 -3.48
CA CYS A 477 -9.97 -13.70 -4.40
C CYS A 477 -10.42 -15.17 -4.46
N SER A 478 -9.55 -16.12 -4.07
CA SER A 478 -9.93 -17.55 -3.93
C SER A 478 -10.63 -17.87 -2.60
N LYS A 479 -10.61 -16.95 -1.63
CA LYS A 479 -11.29 -17.10 -0.33
C LYS A 479 -12.62 -16.36 -0.35
N ASP A 480 -13.64 -16.91 0.31
CA ASP A 480 -14.97 -16.29 0.42
C ASP A 480 -15.06 -15.35 1.63
N VAL A 481 -14.18 -14.34 1.67
CA VAL A 481 -14.04 -13.40 2.80
C VAL A 481 -14.24 -11.95 2.31
N PRO A 482 -14.99 -11.10 3.05
CA PRO A 482 -15.10 -9.68 2.74
C PRO A 482 -13.73 -9.00 2.78
N ALA A 483 -13.41 -8.19 1.77
CA ALA A 483 -12.06 -7.66 1.58
C ALA A 483 -12.06 -6.22 1.03
N LEU A 484 -11.08 -5.44 1.50
CA LEU A 484 -10.71 -4.14 0.94
C LEU A 484 -9.29 -4.24 0.36
N PHE A 485 -9.17 -3.98 -0.93
CA PHE A 485 -7.90 -3.91 -1.66
C PHE A 485 -7.44 -2.45 -1.72
N LEU A 486 -6.26 -2.17 -1.20
CA LEU A 486 -5.65 -0.84 -1.15
C LEU A 486 -4.41 -0.78 -2.04
N GLY A 487 -3.99 0.44 -2.37
CA GLY A 487 -2.67 0.69 -2.97
C GLY A 487 -1.55 0.50 -1.94
N GLY A 488 -0.60 1.42 -1.93
CA GLY A 488 0.61 1.35 -1.11
C GLY A 488 1.75 2.10 -1.79
N GLY A 489 2.99 1.73 -1.52
CA GLY A 489 4.20 2.19 -2.21
C GLY A 489 4.25 1.88 -3.71
N GLY A 490 5.35 2.23 -4.37
CA GLY A 490 5.54 2.06 -5.82
C GLY A 490 5.94 3.37 -6.53
N TYR A 491 7.17 3.40 -7.02
CA TYR A 491 7.87 4.62 -7.46
C TYR A 491 8.38 4.55 -8.91
N THR A 492 8.46 3.37 -9.51
CA THR A 492 8.52 3.23 -10.98
C THR A 492 7.13 3.43 -11.58
N LEU A 493 6.84 4.69 -11.92
CA LEU A 493 5.54 5.21 -12.42
C LEU A 493 4.88 4.39 -13.55
N ARG A 494 5.67 3.67 -14.37
CA ARG A 494 5.16 2.82 -15.46
C ARG A 494 4.82 1.38 -15.04
N ASN A 495 5.27 0.92 -13.88
CA ASN A 495 5.04 -0.44 -13.37
C ASN A 495 3.77 -0.48 -12.51
N VAL A 496 3.59 0.50 -11.61
CA VAL A 496 2.42 0.58 -10.70
C VAL A 496 1.07 0.49 -11.45
N PRO A 497 0.82 1.23 -12.54
CA PRO A 497 -0.46 1.13 -13.26
C PRO A 497 -0.71 -0.24 -13.86
N ARG A 498 0.34 -0.90 -14.36
CA ARG A 498 0.24 -2.27 -14.91
C ARG A 498 -0.15 -3.26 -13.83
N CYS A 499 0.46 -3.14 -12.64
CA CYS A 499 0.19 -3.99 -11.49
C CYS A 499 -1.27 -3.86 -11.04
N TRP A 500 -1.65 -2.66 -10.59
CA TRP A 500 -2.98 -2.41 -10.04
C TRP A 500 -4.11 -2.60 -11.07
N ALA A 501 -3.88 -2.38 -12.37
CA ALA A 501 -4.84 -2.74 -13.40
C ALA A 501 -4.98 -4.27 -13.56
N THR A 502 -3.87 -5.02 -13.56
CA THR A 502 -3.87 -6.50 -13.62
C THR A 502 -4.56 -7.10 -12.39
N GLU A 503 -4.26 -6.57 -11.21
CA GLU A 503 -4.91 -6.95 -9.95
C GLU A 503 -6.41 -6.63 -9.94
N THR A 504 -6.81 -5.48 -10.48
CA THR A 504 -8.24 -5.17 -10.71
C THR A 504 -8.89 -6.24 -11.61
N GLY A 505 -8.18 -6.70 -12.65
CA GLY A 505 -8.59 -7.85 -13.46
C GLY A 505 -8.83 -9.10 -12.61
N TYR A 506 -7.87 -9.50 -11.77
CA TYR A 506 -8.00 -10.66 -10.89
C TYR A 506 -9.16 -10.53 -9.88
N VAL A 507 -9.36 -9.36 -9.26
CA VAL A 507 -10.50 -9.10 -8.36
C VAL A 507 -11.84 -9.25 -9.09
N LEU A 508 -11.90 -8.89 -10.39
CA LEU A 508 -13.10 -9.05 -11.23
C LEU A 508 -13.27 -10.46 -11.82
N GLY A 509 -12.30 -11.37 -11.61
CA GLY A 509 -12.26 -12.70 -12.21
C GLY A 509 -11.93 -12.70 -13.71
N LEU A 510 -11.18 -11.70 -14.18
CA LEU A 510 -10.85 -11.46 -15.58
C LEU A 510 -9.33 -11.53 -15.82
N SER A 511 -8.92 -12.16 -16.92
CA SER A 511 -7.54 -12.11 -17.40
C SER A 511 -7.41 -11.02 -18.46
N LEU A 512 -6.48 -10.08 -18.27
CA LEU A 512 -6.26 -8.99 -19.23
C LEU A 512 -5.45 -9.46 -20.45
N ASN A 513 -5.59 -8.73 -21.57
CA ASN A 513 -4.70 -8.90 -22.71
C ASN A 513 -3.29 -8.39 -22.32
N PRO A 514 -2.21 -9.18 -22.51
CA PRO A 514 -0.85 -8.73 -22.21
C PRO A 514 -0.43 -7.46 -22.95
N ASN A 515 -1.02 -7.14 -24.10
CA ASN A 515 -0.79 -5.90 -24.83
C ASN A 515 -1.71 -4.79 -24.28
N ILE A 516 -1.16 -3.61 -24.02
CA ILE A 516 -1.90 -2.44 -23.56
C ILE A 516 -2.68 -1.84 -24.74
N PRO A 517 -3.98 -1.53 -24.57
CA PRO A 517 -4.80 -0.92 -25.61
C PRO A 517 -4.21 0.42 -26.11
N GLU A 518 -4.32 0.68 -27.41
CA GLU A 518 -3.82 1.92 -28.03
C GLU A 518 -4.62 3.15 -27.59
N GLU A 519 -5.82 2.93 -27.06
CA GLU A 519 -6.76 3.91 -26.54
C GLU A 519 -6.35 4.51 -25.18
N SER A 520 -5.39 3.90 -24.48
CA SER A 520 -4.84 4.43 -23.21
C SER A 520 -4.15 5.79 -23.42
N GLU A 521 -4.55 6.82 -22.68
CA GLU A 521 -3.95 8.17 -22.74
C GLU A 521 -2.43 8.10 -22.49
N TYR A 522 -2.00 7.15 -21.65
CA TYR A 522 -0.62 6.97 -21.23
C TYR A 522 0.14 5.88 -22.01
N VAL A 523 -0.37 5.38 -23.14
CA VAL A 523 0.26 4.27 -23.89
C VAL A 523 1.76 4.49 -24.16
N GLY A 524 2.17 5.73 -24.43
CA GLY A 524 3.57 6.12 -24.65
C GLY A 524 4.50 5.94 -23.42
N TYR A 525 3.97 5.94 -22.19
CA TYR A 525 4.74 5.66 -20.96
C TYR A 525 5.10 4.18 -20.81
N TYR A 526 4.40 3.30 -21.52
CA TYR A 526 4.57 1.84 -21.42
C TYR A 526 5.52 1.25 -22.47
N GLY A 527 6.07 2.10 -23.37
CA GLY A 527 7.08 1.69 -24.34
C GLY A 527 8.39 1.14 -23.74
N PRO A 528 9.22 0.44 -24.53
CA PRO A 528 9.05 0.20 -25.96
C PRO A 528 8.05 -0.91 -26.30
N ASP A 529 7.77 -1.81 -25.36
CA ASP A 529 6.97 -3.02 -25.63
C ASP A 529 5.46 -2.80 -25.55
N SER A 530 4.99 -1.77 -24.81
CA SER A 530 3.56 -1.49 -24.57
C SER A 530 2.76 -2.71 -24.08
N THR A 531 3.38 -3.56 -23.25
CA THR A 531 2.73 -4.69 -22.58
C THR A 531 2.54 -4.43 -21.09
N LEU A 532 1.63 -5.17 -20.45
CA LEU A 532 1.50 -5.24 -18.99
C LEU A 532 2.70 -5.88 -18.31
N HIS A 533 3.47 -6.72 -19.01
CA HIS A 533 4.54 -7.49 -18.41
C HIS A 533 5.69 -6.61 -17.89
N VAL A 534 5.97 -6.72 -16.59
CA VAL A 534 7.19 -6.19 -15.95
C VAL A 534 8.23 -7.31 -15.93
N ARG A 535 9.34 -7.09 -16.63
CA ARG A 535 10.46 -8.05 -16.67
C ARG A 535 11.16 -8.08 -15.30
N THR A 536 11.38 -9.27 -14.78
CA THR A 536 12.31 -9.48 -13.66
C THR A 536 13.74 -9.19 -14.12
N SER A 537 14.56 -8.70 -13.19
CA SER A 537 15.97 -8.39 -13.44
C SER A 537 16.85 -9.63 -13.19
N ASN A 538 18.12 -9.56 -13.61
CA ASN A 538 19.14 -10.55 -13.28
C ASN A 538 19.78 -10.31 -11.89
N MET A 539 19.08 -9.62 -10.98
CA MET A 539 19.47 -9.47 -9.58
C MET A 539 19.56 -10.86 -8.92
N GLU A 540 20.58 -11.02 -8.08
CA GLU A 540 20.77 -12.21 -7.25
C GLU A 540 19.72 -12.22 -6.13
N ASN A 541 18.98 -13.33 -5.99
CA ASN A 541 18.11 -13.53 -4.84
C ASN A 541 18.95 -13.88 -3.61
N ARG A 542 19.00 -12.98 -2.62
CA ARG A 542 19.82 -13.15 -1.40
C ARG A 542 19.11 -13.88 -0.26
N ASN A 543 17.93 -14.41 -0.54
CA ASN A 543 17.15 -15.21 0.40
C ASN A 543 17.52 -16.69 0.22
N GLU A 544 18.54 -17.18 0.92
CA GLU A 544 18.88 -18.61 0.89
C GLU A 544 17.71 -19.46 1.40
N ASP A 545 17.44 -20.64 0.80
CA ASP A 545 16.34 -21.51 1.25
C ASP A 545 16.44 -21.88 2.75
N SER A 546 17.65 -21.98 3.31
CA SER A 546 17.89 -22.20 4.74
C SER A 546 17.53 -21.01 5.63
N TYR A 547 17.62 -19.79 5.12
CA TYR A 547 17.14 -18.58 5.81
C TYR A 547 15.61 -18.50 5.73
N VAL A 548 15.04 -18.72 4.55
CA VAL A 548 13.58 -18.69 4.30
C VAL A 548 12.84 -19.86 4.99
N GLN A 549 13.54 -20.93 5.36
CA GLN A 549 13.00 -22.01 6.19
C GLN A 549 13.12 -21.73 7.71
N HIS A 550 13.98 -20.78 8.10
CA HIS A 550 14.12 -20.35 9.49
C HIS A 550 13.07 -19.29 9.86
N VAL A 551 12.82 -18.36 8.94
CA VAL A 551 11.66 -17.46 8.92
C VAL A 551 10.36 -18.27 8.81
#